data_AF-A0A1X2GWN7-F1
#
_entry.id   AF-A0A1X2GWN7-F1
#
_cell.length_a   1.000
_cell.length_b   1.000
_cell.length_c   1.000
_cell.angle_alpha   90.00
_cell.angle_beta   90.00
_cell.angle_gamma   90.00
#
_symmetry.space_group_name_H-M   'P 1'
#
loop_
_entity.id
_entity.type
_entity.pdbx_description
1 polymer ?
#
loop_
_entity_poly.entity_id
_entity_poly.type
_entity_poly.pdbx_seq_one_letter_code
_entity_poly.pdbx_strand_id
1 'polypeptide(L)'
;MQHENQPSNTLYFDTPLPINRSWSARERNQLYFNMACKSQLLDWPRASRFDPPTKQPAENTDLVASNDPDSENLVYNYWTFGDMTLLLRHQIDGYLESNNEKRYCLVSAKLDYQLDHDREEISTAQERSNHWLRSFLAGHATLLEARVDVPNNRITRVDQKQMRDIMGDKWQPLQESELLRFLFTELHR
;
A
#
# COMPACT_ATOMS: atom_id res chain seq x y z
N MET A 1 16.58 -20.09 -36.96
CA MET A 1 17.47 -19.41 -36.00
C MET A 1 16.86 -19.62 -34.63
N GLN A 2 17.41 -20.57 -33.88
CA GLN A 2 16.95 -20.89 -32.54
C GLN A 2 17.57 -19.84 -31.61
N HIS A 3 16.74 -19.04 -30.94
CA HIS A 3 17.23 -18.23 -29.82
C HIS A 3 17.62 -19.20 -28.71
N GLU A 4 18.92 -19.40 -28.52
CA GLU A 4 19.44 -19.98 -27.29
C GLU A 4 18.90 -19.13 -26.13
N ASN A 5 18.08 -19.75 -25.27
CA ASN A 5 17.74 -19.19 -23.97
C ASN A 5 19.03 -19.15 -23.15
N GLN A 6 19.71 -18.00 -23.16
CA GLN A 6 20.71 -17.71 -22.15
C GLN A 6 20.03 -17.83 -20.77
N PRO A 7 20.70 -18.41 -19.76
CA PRO A 7 20.13 -18.51 -18.42
C PRO A 7 19.93 -17.09 -17.88
N SER A 8 18.69 -16.65 -17.76
CA SER A 8 18.36 -15.38 -17.14
C SER A 8 18.65 -15.48 -15.64
N ASN A 9 19.70 -14.79 -15.17
CA ASN A 9 20.00 -14.68 -13.75
C ASN A 9 18.80 -14.01 -13.06
N THR A 10 17.92 -14.81 -12.45
CA THR A 10 16.66 -14.36 -11.86
C THR A 10 16.77 -14.52 -10.36
N LEU A 11 16.72 -13.41 -9.65
CA LEU A 11 16.74 -13.39 -8.19
C LEU A 11 15.30 -13.38 -7.66
N TYR A 12 15.03 -14.26 -6.70
CA TYR A 12 13.73 -14.39 -6.08
C TYR A 12 13.79 -13.97 -4.61
N PHE A 13 12.92 -13.06 -4.22
CA PHE A 13 12.73 -12.63 -2.84
C PHE A 13 11.29 -12.94 -2.42
N ASP A 14 11.07 -14.05 -1.71
CA ASP A 14 9.73 -14.45 -1.27
C ASP A 14 9.55 -14.30 0.25
N THR A 15 10.64 -14.49 1.01
CA THR A 15 10.57 -14.41 2.47
C THR A 15 10.93 -13.00 2.95
N PRO A 16 10.10 -12.37 3.81
CA PRO A 16 10.54 -11.18 4.52
C PRO A 16 11.79 -11.52 5.34
N LEU A 17 12.78 -10.62 5.34
CA LEU A 17 13.98 -10.82 6.16
C LEU A 17 13.54 -11.03 7.63
N PRO A 18 14.08 -12.05 8.32
CA PRO A 18 13.67 -12.37 9.68
C PRO A 18 13.95 -11.18 10.61
N ILE A 19 12.89 -10.54 11.07
CA ILE A 19 12.97 -9.47 12.06
C ILE A 19 13.10 -10.12 13.44
N ASN A 20 14.30 -10.54 13.81
CA ASN A 20 14.61 -11.09 15.14
C ASN A 20 14.71 -9.97 16.20
N ARG A 21 13.69 -9.10 16.30
CA ARG A 21 13.63 -8.06 17.34
C ARG A 21 12.29 -8.03 18.04
N SER A 22 12.31 -7.75 19.34
CA SER A 22 11.09 -7.52 20.12
C SER A 22 10.44 -6.22 19.69
N TRP A 23 9.10 -6.24 19.58
CA TRP A 23 8.35 -5.06 19.17
C TRP A 23 8.13 -4.11 20.34
N SER A 24 8.47 -2.85 20.12
CA SER A 24 8.12 -1.76 21.03
C SER A 24 6.60 -1.64 21.20
N ALA A 25 6.16 -1.00 22.27
CA ALA A 25 4.73 -0.71 22.47
C ALA A 25 4.17 0.15 21.33
N ARG A 26 4.98 1.08 20.82
CA ARG A 26 4.63 1.94 19.68
C ARG A 26 4.42 1.15 18.40
N GLU A 27 5.30 0.20 18.08
CA GLU A 27 5.16 -0.65 16.88
C GLU A 27 3.92 -1.54 16.95
N ARG A 28 3.60 -2.07 18.15
CA ARG A 28 2.36 -2.83 18.37
C ARG A 28 1.12 -1.96 18.16
N ASN A 29 1.12 -0.75 18.69
CA ASN A 29 0.05 0.22 18.47
C ASN A 29 -0.07 0.58 16.98
N GLN A 30 1.06 0.79 16.31
CA GLN A 30 1.09 1.10 14.88
C GLN A 30 0.42 0.00 14.06
N LEU A 31 0.72 -1.27 14.36
CA LEU A 31 0.05 -2.39 13.70
C LEU A 31 -1.46 -2.39 13.98
N TYR A 32 -1.85 -2.27 15.24
CA TYR A 32 -3.25 -2.25 15.64
C TYR A 32 -4.04 -1.16 14.91
N PHE A 33 -3.53 0.08 14.94
CA PHE A 33 -4.21 1.22 14.34
C PHE A 33 -4.16 1.20 12.81
N ASN A 34 -3.10 0.68 12.19
CA ASN A 34 -3.10 0.45 10.75
C ASN A 34 -4.26 -0.48 10.34
N MET A 35 -4.47 -1.56 11.09
CA MET A 35 -5.55 -2.49 10.83
C MET A 35 -6.93 -1.88 11.12
N ALA A 36 -7.07 -1.14 12.23
CA ALA A 36 -8.32 -0.45 12.57
C ALA A 36 -8.68 0.64 11.55
N CYS A 37 -7.71 1.40 11.06
CA CYS A 37 -7.96 2.42 10.03
C CYS A 37 -8.36 1.78 8.71
N LYS A 38 -7.69 0.68 8.31
CA LYS A 38 -8.10 -0.09 7.11
C LYS A 38 -9.55 -0.55 7.22
N SER A 39 -9.96 -1.13 8.35
CA SER A 39 -11.34 -1.63 8.49
C SER A 39 -12.38 -0.52 8.54
N GLN A 40 -12.03 0.68 9.01
CA GLN A 40 -12.96 1.81 9.09
C GLN A 40 -13.03 2.64 7.80
N LEU A 41 -11.93 2.76 7.06
CA LEU A 41 -11.83 3.64 5.88
C LEU A 41 -12.10 2.92 4.57
N LEU A 42 -12.01 1.59 4.55
CA LEU A 42 -12.32 0.81 3.38
C LEU A 42 -13.78 0.37 3.45
N ASP A 43 -14.60 0.92 2.55
CA ASP A 43 -15.91 0.36 2.25
C ASP A 43 -15.70 -0.96 1.51
N TRP A 44 -15.44 -2.05 2.24
CA TRP A 44 -15.53 -3.40 1.67
C TRP A 44 -17.01 -3.68 1.42
N PRO A 45 -17.55 -3.42 0.22
CA PRO A 45 -18.98 -3.48 0.04
C PRO A 45 -19.36 -4.95 0.00
N ARG A 46 -19.97 -5.49 1.06
CA ARG A 46 -20.97 -6.58 0.99
C ARG A 46 -20.59 -7.85 0.19
N ALA A 47 -19.33 -8.07 -0.18
CA ALA A 47 -18.85 -9.26 -0.87
C ALA A 47 -18.69 -10.46 0.08
N SER A 48 -18.70 -10.18 1.39
CA SER A 48 -18.76 -11.17 2.47
C SER A 48 -20.04 -10.99 3.29
N ARG A 49 -21.18 -10.69 2.65
CA ARG A 49 -22.46 -11.00 3.31
C ARG A 49 -22.56 -12.51 3.38
N PHE A 50 -22.25 -13.07 4.55
CA PHE A 50 -22.81 -14.35 4.97
C PHE A 50 -24.32 -14.18 5.11
N ASP A 51 -25.03 -14.04 4.00
CA ASP A 51 -26.48 -14.21 4.00
C ASP A 51 -26.72 -15.73 4.13
N PRO A 52 -27.33 -16.22 5.22
CA PRO A 52 -27.76 -17.62 5.27
C PRO A 52 -28.72 -17.87 4.11
N PRO A 53 -28.74 -19.08 3.51
CA PRO A 53 -29.40 -19.32 2.24
C PRO A 53 -30.91 -19.20 2.39
N THR A 54 -31.43 -17.98 2.17
CA THR A 54 -32.85 -17.72 2.10
C THR A 54 -33.22 -17.68 0.63
N LYS A 55 -33.79 -18.80 0.18
CA LYS A 55 -34.33 -18.97 -1.17
C LYS A 55 -35.38 -17.89 -1.47
N GLN A 56 -35.11 -16.93 -2.35
CA GLN A 56 -36.14 -16.34 -3.22
C GLN A 56 -35.55 -15.91 -4.58
N PRO A 57 -36.28 -16.13 -5.70
CA PRO A 57 -35.81 -15.81 -7.05
C PRO A 57 -36.40 -14.48 -7.56
N ALA A 58 -35.62 -13.78 -8.40
CA ALA A 58 -35.98 -12.72 -9.37
C ALA A 58 -34.94 -11.59 -9.30
N GLU A 59 -34.51 -10.89 -10.33
CA GLU A 59 -34.63 -10.92 -11.79
C GLU A 59 -33.57 -9.90 -12.24
N ASN A 60 -32.83 -10.21 -13.31
CA ASN A 60 -32.06 -9.30 -14.17
C ASN A 60 -31.43 -8.04 -13.54
N THR A 61 -30.13 -8.12 -13.27
CA THR A 61 -29.26 -6.94 -13.44
C THR A 61 -27.88 -7.43 -13.88
N ASP A 62 -27.52 -7.10 -15.13
CA ASP A 62 -26.20 -7.31 -15.72
C ASP A 62 -25.15 -6.41 -15.02
N LEU A 63 -24.77 -6.78 -13.82
CA LEU A 63 -23.55 -6.32 -13.18
C LEU A 63 -22.73 -7.55 -12.89
N VAL A 64 -21.81 -7.87 -13.81
CA VAL A 64 -20.71 -8.80 -13.56
C VAL A 64 -19.76 -8.13 -12.56
N ALA A 65 -20.23 -7.95 -11.32
CA ALA A 65 -19.34 -7.96 -10.18
C ALA A 65 -18.85 -9.40 -10.11
N SER A 66 -17.60 -9.61 -10.50
CA SER A 66 -16.87 -10.83 -10.20
C SER A 66 -16.85 -10.98 -8.67
N ASN A 67 -17.90 -11.61 -8.14
CA ASN A 67 -18.01 -12.13 -6.79
C ASN A 67 -17.07 -13.32 -6.70
N ASP A 68 -15.77 -13.04 -6.71
CA ASP A 68 -14.75 -14.04 -6.45
C ASP A 68 -14.42 -13.99 -4.94
N PRO A 69 -14.85 -14.98 -4.15
CA PRO A 69 -14.49 -15.09 -2.74
C PRO A 69 -12.98 -15.29 -2.53
N ASP A 70 -12.24 -15.58 -3.61
CA ASP A 70 -10.78 -15.70 -3.65
C ASP A 70 -10.10 -14.46 -4.27
N SER A 71 -10.77 -13.31 -4.33
CA SER A 71 -10.14 -12.05 -4.77
C SER A 71 -9.14 -11.53 -3.72
N GLU A 72 -8.00 -12.21 -3.64
CA GLU A 72 -6.83 -11.72 -2.93
C GLU A 72 -6.52 -10.31 -3.45
N ASN A 73 -6.28 -9.38 -2.52
CA ASN A 73 -5.90 -8.01 -2.83
C ASN A 73 -4.44 -7.89 -3.29
N LEU A 74 -3.93 -8.92 -3.97
CA LEU A 74 -2.59 -9.00 -4.51
C LEU A 74 -2.58 -8.54 -5.97
N VAL A 75 -1.68 -7.62 -6.27
CA VAL A 75 -1.47 -7.10 -7.62
C VAL A 75 -0.02 -7.35 -8.02
N TYR A 76 0.14 -7.70 -9.29
CA TYR A 76 1.43 -7.91 -9.93
C TYR A 76 1.72 -6.74 -10.85
N ASN A 77 2.79 -6.00 -10.55
CA ASN A 77 3.29 -4.94 -11.40
C ASN A 77 4.54 -5.43 -12.13
N TYR A 78 4.51 -5.33 -13.45
CA TYR A 78 5.67 -5.59 -14.30
C TYR A 78 6.40 -4.29 -14.60
N TRP A 79 7.64 -4.19 -14.15
CA TRP A 79 8.46 -2.98 -14.21
C TRP A 79 9.70 -3.22 -15.06
N THR A 80 10.09 -2.19 -15.79
CA THR A 80 11.33 -2.16 -16.56
C THR A 80 12.17 -0.98 -16.08
N PHE A 81 13.33 -1.25 -15.50
CA PHE A 81 14.27 -0.24 -15.01
C PHE A 81 15.56 -0.33 -15.84
N GLY A 82 15.62 0.43 -16.94
CA GLY A 82 16.70 0.32 -17.91
C GLY A 82 16.69 -1.06 -18.60
N ASP A 83 17.75 -1.84 -18.39
CA ASP A 83 17.93 -3.21 -18.86
C ASP A 83 17.37 -4.28 -17.91
N MET A 84 16.97 -3.89 -16.70
CA MET A 84 16.41 -4.79 -15.71
C MET A 84 14.89 -4.91 -15.83
N THR A 85 14.38 -6.14 -15.70
CA THR A 85 12.95 -6.41 -15.60
C THR A 85 12.62 -6.91 -14.20
N LEU A 86 11.61 -6.32 -13.56
CA LEU A 86 11.19 -6.64 -12.21
C LEU A 86 9.70 -7.03 -12.22
N LEU A 87 9.38 -8.15 -11.59
CA LEU A 87 8.00 -8.52 -11.30
C LEU A 87 7.75 -8.31 -9.81
N LEU A 88 6.90 -7.34 -9.49
CA LEU A 88 6.59 -6.94 -8.13
C LEU A 88 5.20 -7.44 -7.75
N ARG A 89 5.13 -8.31 -6.74
CA ARG A 89 3.87 -8.67 -6.10
C ARG A 89 3.66 -7.76 -4.89
N HIS A 90 2.56 -7.03 -4.83
CA HIS A 90 2.22 -6.22 -3.66
C HIS A 90 0.74 -6.34 -3.29
N GLN A 91 0.45 -6.12 -2.01
CA GLN A 91 -0.92 -6.08 -1.50
C GLN A 91 -1.46 -4.65 -1.54
N ILE A 92 -2.69 -4.47 -2.02
CA ILE A 92 -3.39 -3.19 -2.09
C ILE A 92 -4.43 -3.11 -0.99
N ASP A 93 -4.61 -1.94 -0.38
CA ASP A 93 -5.61 -1.78 0.67
C ASP A 93 -7.01 -1.56 0.08
N GLY A 94 -7.13 -0.75 -0.98
CA GLY A 94 -8.38 -0.61 -1.71
C GLY A 94 -8.29 0.26 -2.96
N TYR A 95 -9.42 0.82 -3.37
CA TYR A 95 -9.54 1.68 -4.54
C TYR A 95 -10.26 2.98 -4.17
N LEU A 96 -9.78 4.08 -4.72
CA LEU A 96 -10.50 5.34 -4.77
C LEU A 96 -11.17 5.45 -6.14
N GLU A 97 -12.49 5.56 -6.16
CA GLU A 97 -13.27 5.81 -7.37
C GLU A 97 -13.52 7.32 -7.50
N SER A 98 -13.03 7.91 -8.59
CA SER A 98 -13.31 9.31 -8.92
C SER A 98 -13.53 9.43 -10.42
N ASN A 99 -14.68 9.97 -10.83
CA ASN A 99 -15.01 10.25 -12.23
C ASN A 99 -14.77 9.04 -13.19
N ASN A 100 -15.23 7.85 -12.81
CA ASN A 100 -15.03 6.58 -13.54
C ASN A 100 -13.58 6.05 -13.63
N GLU A 101 -12.61 6.70 -12.98
CA GLU A 101 -11.26 6.16 -12.81
C GLU A 101 -11.13 5.49 -11.44
N LYS A 102 -10.64 4.24 -11.43
CA LYS A 102 -10.25 3.55 -10.20
C LYS A 102 -8.75 3.73 -9.99
N ARG A 103 -8.36 4.26 -8.84
CA ARG A 103 -6.95 4.38 -8.46
C ARG A 103 -6.68 3.57 -7.22
N TYR A 104 -5.56 2.84 -7.20
CA TYR A 104 -5.14 2.10 -6.03
C TYR A 104 -4.93 3.05 -4.85
N CYS A 105 -5.36 2.62 -3.67
CA CYS A 105 -5.12 3.32 -2.42
C CYS A 105 -4.42 2.44 -1.40
N LEU A 106 -3.59 3.09 -0.60
CA LEU A 106 -2.88 2.51 0.54
C LEU A 106 -3.34 3.25 1.79
N VAL A 107 -3.55 2.53 2.88
CA VAL A 107 -3.99 3.10 4.15
C VAL A 107 -2.87 2.94 5.18
N SER A 108 -2.60 4.02 5.92
CA SER A 108 -1.62 4.04 7.00
C SER A 108 -2.14 4.92 8.15
N ALA A 109 -1.84 4.54 9.38
CA ALA A 109 -2.15 5.34 10.56
C ALA A 109 -0.91 6.16 10.95
N LYS A 110 -1.11 7.42 11.38
CA LYS A 110 -0.11 8.23 12.06
C LYS A 110 -0.57 8.41 13.50
N LEU A 111 0.23 7.93 14.43
CA LEU A 111 -0.12 7.93 15.85
C LEU A 111 0.23 9.27 16.48
N ASP A 112 -0.75 9.96 17.03
CA ASP A 112 -0.58 11.17 17.82
C ASP A 112 -0.87 10.82 19.30
N TYR A 113 0.19 10.83 20.12
CA TYR A 113 0.09 10.57 21.57
C TYR A 113 -0.20 11.84 22.38
N GLN A 114 0.01 13.01 21.78
CA GLN A 114 -0.24 14.33 22.37
C GLN A 114 -0.91 15.19 21.30
N LEU A 115 -2.12 15.67 21.56
CA LEU A 115 -2.92 16.48 20.62
C LEU A 115 -2.75 17.99 20.81
N ASP A 116 -1.72 18.43 21.54
CA ASP A 116 -1.43 19.87 21.63
C ASP A 116 -1.05 20.35 20.22
N HIS A 117 -1.73 21.40 19.72
CA HIS A 117 -1.64 21.88 18.33
C HIS A 117 -0.21 22.18 17.82
N ASP A 118 0.77 22.36 18.71
CA ASP A 118 2.18 22.60 18.38
C ASP A 118 3.10 21.38 18.58
N ARG A 119 2.53 20.23 18.94
CA ARG A 119 3.26 18.97 19.24
C ARG A 119 2.73 17.77 18.47
N GLU A 120 1.95 18.02 17.41
CA GLU A 120 1.56 16.97 16.47
C GLU A 120 2.80 16.20 16.00
N GLU A 121 2.65 14.88 15.83
CA GLU A 121 3.79 14.09 15.48
C GLU A 121 4.20 14.37 14.02
N ILE A 122 5.46 14.80 13.85
CA ILE A 122 6.01 15.10 12.53
C ILE A 122 6.34 13.79 11.82
N SER A 123 5.98 13.70 10.54
CA SER A 123 6.40 12.58 9.69
C SER A 123 7.92 12.60 9.55
N THR A 124 8.59 11.54 9.98
CA THR A 124 10.05 11.38 9.86
C THR A 124 10.46 11.18 8.41
N ALA A 125 11.74 11.42 8.09
CA ALA A 125 12.26 11.15 6.74
C ALA A 125 12.08 9.68 6.35
N GLN A 126 12.29 8.75 7.28
CA GLN A 126 12.10 7.32 7.06
C GLN A 126 10.65 6.96 6.74
N GLU A 127 9.68 7.51 7.48
CA GLU A 127 8.25 7.29 7.20
C GLU A 127 7.88 7.80 5.81
N ARG A 128 8.34 9.00 5.44
CA ARG A 128 8.11 9.58 4.11
C ARG A 128 8.71 8.72 3.00
N SER A 129 9.96 8.28 3.13
CA SER A 129 10.61 7.40 2.16
C SER A 129 9.88 6.07 2.02
N ASN A 130 9.43 5.47 3.12
CA ASN A 130 8.66 4.22 3.10
C ASN A 130 7.30 4.39 2.41
N HIS A 131 6.58 5.46 2.74
CA HIS A 131 5.30 5.78 2.12
C HIS A 131 5.45 6.07 0.62
N TRP A 132 6.48 6.82 0.25
CA TRP A 132 6.80 7.11 -1.14
C TRP A 132 7.13 5.83 -1.91
N LEU A 133 8.01 4.97 -1.36
CA LEU A 133 8.37 3.71 -2.00
C LEU A 133 7.15 2.79 -2.18
N ARG A 134 6.30 2.67 -1.15
CA ARG A 134 5.05 1.88 -1.25
C ARG A 134 4.12 2.42 -2.34
N SER A 135 3.93 3.74 -2.40
CA SER A 135 3.13 4.40 -3.43
C SER A 135 3.71 4.20 -4.82
N PHE A 136 5.03 4.39 -4.97
CA PHE A 136 5.77 4.22 -6.21
C PHE A 136 5.62 2.79 -6.73
N LEU A 137 5.97 1.78 -5.92
CA LEU A 137 5.89 0.34 -6.26
C LEU A 137 4.47 -0.12 -6.61
N ALA A 138 3.45 0.50 -6.03
CA ALA A 138 2.05 0.20 -6.29
C ALA A 138 1.46 0.95 -7.50
N GLY A 139 2.30 1.45 -8.41
CA GLY A 139 1.84 2.16 -9.62
C GLY A 139 1.29 3.56 -9.33
N HIS A 140 1.97 4.30 -8.45
CA HIS A 140 1.58 5.64 -8.02
C HIS A 140 0.27 5.67 -7.21
N ALA A 141 0.10 4.67 -6.33
CA ALA A 141 -1.08 4.57 -5.47
C ALA A 141 -1.19 5.79 -4.54
N THR A 142 -2.43 6.23 -4.28
CA THR A 142 -2.69 7.31 -3.33
C THR A 142 -2.60 6.80 -1.90
N LEU A 143 -1.92 7.54 -1.01
CA LEU A 143 -1.87 7.21 0.41
C LEU A 143 -2.98 7.94 1.17
N LEU A 144 -3.79 7.21 1.92
CA LEU A 144 -4.69 7.71 2.94
C LEU A 144 -4.01 7.57 4.30
N GLU A 145 -3.54 8.70 4.84
CA GLU A 145 -2.92 8.75 6.16
C GLU A 145 -3.93 9.21 7.20
N ALA A 146 -4.36 8.29 8.06
CA ALA A 146 -5.28 8.56 9.15
C ALA A 146 -4.49 8.99 10.39
N ARG A 147 -4.65 10.23 10.85
CA ARG A 147 -4.14 10.68 12.14
C ARG A 147 -5.02 10.18 13.25
N VAL A 148 -4.41 9.51 14.22
CA VAL A 148 -5.11 8.83 15.31
C VAL A 148 -4.64 9.38 16.64
N ASP A 149 -5.60 9.89 17.40
CA ASP A 149 -5.44 10.18 18.82
C ASP A 149 -5.43 8.86 19.59
N VAL A 150 -4.24 8.43 19.99
CA VAL A 150 -4.06 7.15 20.67
C VAL A 150 -4.74 7.12 22.04
N PRO A 151 -4.58 8.15 22.91
CA PRO A 151 -5.30 8.21 24.19
C PRO A 151 -6.81 8.05 24.09
N ASN A 152 -7.45 8.70 23.11
CA ASN A 152 -8.91 8.64 22.95
C ASN A 152 -9.40 7.62 21.92
N ASN A 153 -8.48 6.84 21.33
CA ASN A 153 -8.76 5.80 20.34
C ASN A 153 -9.64 6.29 19.17
N ARG A 154 -9.33 7.48 18.63
CA ARG A 154 -10.17 8.13 17.62
C ARG A 154 -9.35 8.68 16.46
N ILE A 155 -9.85 8.49 15.24
CA ILE A 155 -9.32 9.16 14.05
C ILE A 155 -9.68 10.65 14.13
N THR A 156 -8.67 11.52 14.12
CA THR A 156 -8.84 12.97 14.18
C THR A 156 -8.95 13.57 12.78
N ARG A 157 -8.16 13.07 11.84
CA ARG A 157 -8.09 13.56 10.46
C ARG A 157 -7.65 12.45 9.51
N VAL A 158 -8.09 12.50 8.26
CA VAL A 158 -7.58 11.63 7.19
C VAL A 158 -7.02 12.52 6.09
N ASP A 159 -5.73 12.37 5.83
CA ASP A 159 -5.01 13.13 4.81
C ASP A 159 -4.83 12.25 3.56
N GLN A 160 -5.29 12.73 2.41
CA GLN A 160 -5.04 12.10 1.12
C GLN A 160 -3.74 12.68 0.53
N LYS A 161 -2.74 11.83 0.32
CA LYS A 161 -1.40 12.22 -0.14
C LYS A 161 -1.01 11.50 -1.42
N GLN A 162 -0.59 12.25 -2.42
CA GLN A 162 0.15 11.75 -3.58
C GLN A 162 1.65 11.70 -3.28
N MET A 163 2.45 11.08 -4.14
CA MET A 163 3.91 10.98 -3.96
C MET A 163 4.58 12.35 -3.71
N ARG A 164 4.11 13.40 -4.38
CA ARG A 164 4.60 14.77 -4.18
C ARG A 164 4.31 15.26 -2.76
N ASP A 165 3.11 15.02 -2.26
CA ASP A 165 2.69 15.43 -0.92
C ASP A 165 3.41 14.63 0.17
N ILE A 166 3.73 13.36 -0.12
CA ILE A 166 4.49 12.48 0.80
C ILE A 166 5.92 13.00 0.99
N MET A 167 6.60 13.38 -0.09
CA MET A 167 8.00 13.81 -0.04
C MET A 167 8.15 15.31 0.27
N GLY A 168 7.11 16.11 0.01
CA GLY A 168 7.07 17.55 0.24
C GLY A 168 7.99 18.33 -0.70
N ASP A 169 8.33 19.56 -0.30
CA ASP A 169 9.05 20.53 -1.15
C ASP A 169 10.48 20.11 -1.51
N LYS A 170 11.06 19.12 -0.81
CA LYS A 170 12.43 18.65 -1.03
C LYS A 170 12.51 17.42 -1.92
N TRP A 171 11.41 17.03 -2.57
CA TRP A 171 11.37 15.84 -3.41
C TRP A 171 12.27 15.97 -4.65
N GLN A 172 13.18 15.01 -4.87
CA GLN A 172 14.08 14.98 -6.01
C GLN A 172 13.94 13.66 -6.78
N PRO A 173 12.79 13.44 -7.46
CA PRO A 173 12.37 12.13 -7.99
C PRO A 173 13.43 11.43 -8.83
N LEU A 174 14.18 12.19 -9.63
CA LEU A 174 15.26 11.67 -10.45
C LEU A 174 16.37 11.05 -9.59
N GLN A 175 16.82 11.74 -8.55
CA GLN A 175 17.89 11.25 -7.68
C GLN A 175 17.46 10.03 -6.88
N GLU A 176 16.22 10.02 -6.38
CA GLU A 176 15.72 8.86 -5.62
C GLU A 176 15.50 7.64 -6.53
N SER A 177 15.03 7.85 -7.77
CA SER A 177 14.90 6.77 -8.76
C SER A 177 16.24 6.22 -9.22
N GLU A 178 17.26 7.07 -9.40
CA GLU A 178 18.62 6.63 -9.73
C GLU A 178 19.26 5.84 -8.59
N LEU A 179 19.02 6.23 -7.34
CA LEU A 179 19.48 5.46 -6.18
C LEU A 179 18.85 4.06 -6.15
N LEU A 180 17.54 3.96 -6.41
CA LEU A 180 16.87 2.66 -6.52
C LEU A 180 17.45 1.81 -7.66
N ARG A 181 17.69 2.43 -8.82
CA ARG A 181 18.34 1.75 -9.96
C ARG A 181 19.69 1.19 -9.56
N PHE A 182 20.54 2.02 -8.96
CA PHE A 182 21.87 1.62 -8.51
C PHE A 182 21.80 0.45 -7.53
N LEU A 183 20.91 0.51 -6.53
CA LEU A 183 20.73 -0.57 -5.57
C LEU A 183 20.28 -1.88 -6.22
N PHE A 184 19.32 -1.83 -7.16
CA PHE A 184 18.89 -3.03 -7.86
C PHE A 184 19.99 -3.60 -8.76
N THR A 185 20.75 -2.76 -9.46
CA THR A 185 21.90 -3.20 -10.26
C THR A 185 22.98 -3.87 -9.40
N GLU A 186 23.32 -3.29 -8.25
CA GLU A 186 24.28 -3.90 -7.32
C GLU A 186 23.79 -5.22 -6.74
N LEU A 187 22.48 -5.36 -6.51
CA LEU A 187 21.88 -6.62 -6.04
C LEU A 187 21.82 -7.71 -7.11
N HIS A 188 21.71 -7.33 -8.40
CA HIS A 188 21.62 -8.26 -9.53
C HIS A 188 22.98 -8.80 -9.99
N ARG A 189 24.05 -8.07 -9.68
CA ARG A 189 25.44 -8.41 -10.00
C ARG A 189 25.92 -9.67 -9.29
#